data_AF-A0A239I2Y0-F1
#
_entry.id   AF-A0A239I2Y0-F1
#
_cell.length_a   1.000
_cell.length_b   1.000
_cell.length_c   1.000
_cell.angle_alpha   90.00
_cell.angle_beta   90.00
_cell.angle_gamma   90.00
#
_symmetry.space_group_name_H-M   'P 1'
#
loop_
_entity.id
_entity.type
_entity.pdbx_description
1 polymer ?
#
loop_
_entity_poly.entity_id
_entity_poly.type
_entity_poly.pdbx_seq_one_letter_code
_entity_poly.pdbx_strand_id
1 'polypeptide(L)'
;MPSDINSVKNLRRRSIKTTFIVRRVARELAMQDSYTIIEHRHRFATWAAGRAYSRQGPGHTMAVATKLINESGVGRISTLDDLPPIEEMDAFLDGYFQTVVKIATGMTYTRRWEDKQTKAKRSEVLPLECSYGRAQKLVNVYLKSKLVCTNSGDQVSIAALHPPLDRQLIEAIRRYLSRAPYKGTKIQEDFITALALGDSWTNFDKAAYDAHIKVVKAIQGRRPLWGIEWLWKPTE
;
A
#
# COMPACT_ATOMS: atom_id res chain seq x y z
N MET A 1 -27.48 -45.79 -44.47
CA MET A 1 -27.26 -44.33 -44.31
C MET A 1 -27.71 -43.94 -42.91
N PRO A 2 -26.80 -43.92 -41.92
CA PRO A 2 -26.30 -42.62 -41.43
C PRO A 2 -24.84 -42.69 -40.93
N SER A 3 -23.91 -42.07 -41.65
CA SER A 3 -22.51 -41.93 -41.20
C SER A 3 -21.93 -40.62 -41.70
N ASP A 4 -22.33 -39.49 -41.11
CA ASP A 4 -21.55 -38.26 -41.34
C ASP A 4 -21.81 -37.11 -40.36
N ILE A 5 -22.99 -37.06 -39.72
CA ILE A 5 -23.36 -35.91 -38.87
C ILE A 5 -22.47 -35.78 -37.61
N ASN A 6 -22.01 -36.89 -37.05
CA ASN A 6 -21.14 -36.89 -35.86
C ASN A 6 -19.67 -36.53 -36.18
N SER A 7 -19.19 -36.86 -37.39
CA SER A 7 -17.84 -36.51 -37.85
C SER A 7 -17.71 -35.00 -38.08
N VAL A 8 -18.68 -34.41 -38.78
CA VAL A 8 -18.72 -32.96 -39.07
C VAL A 8 -18.89 -32.11 -37.80
N LYS A 9 -19.70 -32.56 -36.83
CA LYS A 9 -19.84 -31.89 -35.52
C LYS A 9 -18.55 -31.92 -34.70
N ASN A 10 -17.79 -33.01 -34.75
CA ASN A 10 -16.50 -33.14 -34.06
C ASN A 10 -15.40 -32.30 -34.71
N LEU A 11 -15.35 -32.22 -36.04
CA LEU A 11 -14.44 -31.34 -36.80
C LEU A 11 -14.74 -29.85 -36.52
N ARG A 12 -16.01 -29.44 -36.52
CA ARG A 12 -16.40 -28.05 -36.16
C ARG A 12 -16.05 -27.72 -34.70
N ARG A 13 -16.29 -28.62 -33.75
CA ARG A 13 -15.93 -28.40 -32.33
C ARG A 13 -14.42 -28.33 -32.11
N ARG A 14 -13.62 -29.12 -32.83
CA ARG A 14 -12.15 -29.03 -32.80
C ARG A 14 -11.67 -27.72 -33.42
N SER A 15 -12.19 -27.33 -34.58
CA SER A 15 -11.85 -26.06 -35.24
C SER A 15 -12.17 -24.83 -34.36
N ILE A 16 -13.34 -24.79 -33.72
CA ILE A 16 -13.73 -23.69 -32.83
C ILE A 16 -12.82 -23.63 -31.58
N LYS A 17 -12.49 -24.79 -30.99
CA LYS A 17 -11.55 -24.85 -29.86
C LYS A 17 -10.15 -24.37 -30.26
N THR A 18 -9.65 -24.78 -31.43
CA THR A 18 -8.35 -24.34 -31.94
C THR A 18 -8.34 -22.84 -32.20
N THR A 19 -9.36 -22.27 -32.84
CA THR A 19 -9.47 -20.81 -33.06
C THR A 19 -9.55 -20.04 -31.74
N PHE A 20 -10.26 -20.56 -30.73
CA PHE A 20 -10.34 -19.92 -29.41
C PHE A 20 -9.00 -19.94 -28.67
N ILE A 21 -8.27 -21.07 -28.72
CA ILE A 21 -6.94 -21.21 -28.13
C ILE A 21 -5.95 -20.26 -28.82
N VAL A 22 -5.92 -20.24 -30.15
CA VAL A 22 -5.02 -19.35 -30.92
C VAL A 22 -5.29 -17.88 -30.61
N ARG A 23 -6.57 -17.47 -30.54
CA ARG A 23 -6.94 -16.11 -30.17
C ARG A 23 -6.55 -15.75 -28.73
N ARG A 24 -6.64 -16.71 -27.80
CA ARG A 24 -6.20 -16.52 -26.42
C ARG A 24 -4.69 -16.37 -26.33
N VAL A 25 -3.94 -17.26 -26.97
CA VAL A 25 -2.47 -17.20 -27.00
C VAL A 25 -1.98 -15.91 -27.66
N ALA A 26 -2.58 -15.50 -28.78
CA ALA A 26 -2.23 -14.22 -29.42
C ALA A 26 -2.50 -13.01 -28.52
N ARG A 27 -3.57 -13.03 -27.70
CA ARG A 27 -3.82 -11.98 -26.70
C ARG A 27 -2.80 -12.02 -25.57
N GLU A 28 -2.45 -13.19 -25.07
CA GLU A 28 -1.45 -13.34 -24.00
C GLU A 28 -0.06 -12.87 -24.47
N LEU A 29 0.34 -13.19 -25.70
CA LEU A 29 1.57 -12.68 -26.32
C LEU A 29 1.53 -11.17 -26.51
N ALA A 30 0.45 -10.62 -27.06
CA ALA A 30 0.30 -9.16 -27.20
C ALA A 30 0.35 -8.43 -25.83
N MET A 31 -0.20 -9.03 -24.78
CA MET A 31 -0.08 -8.49 -23.42
C MET A 31 1.36 -8.53 -22.92
N GLN A 32 2.10 -9.60 -23.21
CA GLN A 32 3.51 -9.72 -22.85
C GLN A 32 4.37 -8.69 -23.59
N ASP A 33 4.11 -8.45 -24.88
CA ASP A 33 4.85 -7.45 -25.67
C ASP A 33 4.55 -6.02 -25.22
N SER A 34 3.36 -5.75 -24.66
CA SER A 34 3.00 -4.45 -24.08
C SER A 34 3.51 -4.23 -22.64
N TYR A 35 4.13 -5.24 -22.02
CA TYR A 35 4.58 -5.15 -20.63
C TYR A 35 5.89 -4.38 -20.51
N THR A 36 5.82 -3.19 -19.93
CA THR A 36 6.97 -2.30 -19.78
C THR A 36 7.56 -2.37 -18.37
N ILE A 37 8.78 -1.86 -18.21
CA ILE A 37 9.40 -1.67 -16.88
C ILE A 37 8.58 -0.73 -15.98
N ILE A 38 7.88 0.25 -16.56
CA ILE A 38 7.00 1.17 -15.84
C ILE A 38 5.81 0.40 -15.26
N GLU A 39 5.17 -0.43 -16.08
CA GLU A 39 4.07 -1.30 -15.65
C GLU A 39 4.54 -2.32 -14.61
N HIS A 40 5.74 -2.90 -14.77
CA HIS A 40 6.33 -3.79 -13.77
C HIS A 40 6.47 -3.11 -12.40
N ARG A 41 7.07 -1.92 -12.36
CA ARG A 41 7.25 -1.13 -11.13
C ARG A 41 5.91 -0.79 -10.48
N HIS A 42 4.92 -0.38 -11.27
CA HIS A 42 3.57 -0.11 -10.76
C HIS A 42 2.94 -1.37 -10.14
N ARG A 43 2.96 -2.52 -10.83
CA ARG A 43 2.40 -3.78 -10.30
C ARG A 43 3.09 -4.23 -9.03
N PHE A 44 4.43 -4.16 -9.00
CA PHE A 44 5.20 -4.55 -7.82
C PHE A 44 4.91 -3.63 -6.62
N ALA A 45 4.91 -2.31 -6.83
CA ALA A 45 4.60 -1.34 -5.79
C ALA A 45 3.16 -1.48 -5.28
N THR A 46 2.18 -1.66 -6.16
CA THR A 46 0.78 -1.94 -5.80
C THR A 46 0.65 -3.22 -5.00
N TRP A 47 1.37 -4.28 -5.38
CA TRP A 47 1.39 -5.52 -4.64
C TRP A 47 1.98 -5.33 -3.23
N ALA A 48 3.16 -4.70 -3.12
CA ALA A 48 3.82 -4.46 -1.84
C ALA A 48 2.96 -3.59 -0.90
N ALA A 49 2.44 -2.48 -1.40
CA ALA A 49 1.58 -1.57 -0.67
C ALA A 49 0.27 -2.24 -0.25
N GLY A 50 -0.36 -2.98 -1.15
CA GLY A 50 -1.59 -3.72 -0.85
C GLY A 50 -1.38 -4.78 0.22
N ARG A 51 -0.26 -5.50 0.21
CA ARG A 51 0.07 -6.50 1.25
C ARG A 51 0.33 -5.86 2.61
N ALA A 52 0.93 -4.67 2.64
CA ALA A 52 1.11 -3.91 3.87
C ALA A 52 -0.22 -3.37 4.42
N TYR A 53 -1.07 -2.81 3.55
CA TYR A 53 -2.39 -2.28 3.87
C TYR A 53 -3.38 -3.36 4.32
N SER A 54 -3.38 -4.53 3.67
CA SER A 54 -4.36 -5.61 3.92
C SER A 54 -4.15 -6.32 5.25
N ARG A 55 -3.19 -5.89 6.08
CA ARG A 55 -2.96 -6.48 7.39
C ARG A 55 -4.07 -6.03 8.35
N GLN A 56 -4.67 -7.02 9.00
CA GLN A 56 -5.56 -6.87 10.16
C GLN A 56 -6.79 -5.98 9.94
N GLY A 57 -7.79 -6.44 9.18
CA GLY A 57 -9.09 -5.79 9.19
C GLY A 57 -10.05 -6.35 8.14
N PRO A 58 -11.33 -6.52 8.47
CA PRO A 58 -12.33 -6.87 7.46
C PRO A 58 -12.43 -5.74 6.42
N GLY A 59 -12.71 -6.09 5.16
CA GLY A 59 -12.76 -5.12 4.05
C GLY A 59 -11.41 -4.65 3.48
N HIS A 60 -10.31 -4.80 4.21
CA HIS A 60 -8.98 -4.34 3.79
C HIS A 60 -8.28 -5.39 2.92
N THR A 61 -8.66 -5.44 1.65
CA THR A 61 -8.17 -6.46 0.69
C THR A 61 -7.17 -5.90 -0.32
N MET A 62 -6.48 -6.78 -1.04
CA MET A 62 -5.65 -6.40 -2.19
C MET A 62 -6.44 -5.65 -3.27
N ALA A 63 -7.68 -6.07 -3.52
CA ALA A 63 -8.54 -5.43 -4.52
C ALA A 63 -8.90 -3.99 -4.10
N VAL A 64 -9.21 -3.80 -2.81
CA VAL A 64 -9.47 -2.48 -2.23
C VAL A 64 -8.22 -1.60 -2.28
N ALA A 65 -7.06 -2.11 -1.89
CA ALA A 65 -5.80 -1.37 -1.97
C ALA A 65 -5.47 -0.93 -3.40
N THR A 66 -5.63 -1.83 -4.38
CA THR A 66 -5.41 -1.54 -5.81
C THR A 66 -6.35 -0.43 -6.28
N LYS A 67 -7.63 -0.51 -5.91
CA LYS A 67 -8.62 0.52 -6.23
C LYS A 67 -8.22 1.87 -5.64
N LEU A 68 -7.87 1.91 -4.34
CA LEU A 68 -7.47 3.14 -3.65
C LEU A 68 -6.21 3.77 -4.28
N ILE A 69 -5.21 2.98 -4.65
CA ILE A 69 -3.99 3.48 -5.33
C ILE A 69 -4.34 4.13 -6.68
N ASN A 70 -5.22 3.50 -7.46
CA ASN A 70 -5.55 3.99 -8.79
C ASN A 70 -6.47 5.21 -8.75
N GLU A 71 -7.49 5.20 -7.90
CA GLU A 71 -8.48 6.27 -7.80
C GLU A 71 -7.96 7.51 -7.06
N SER A 72 -7.04 7.34 -6.11
CA SER A 72 -6.40 8.48 -5.44
C SER A 72 -5.40 9.22 -6.33
N GLY A 73 -5.02 8.63 -7.46
CA GLY A 73 -4.02 9.20 -8.37
C GLY A 73 -2.57 8.92 -7.98
N VAL A 74 -2.28 8.38 -6.78
CA VAL A 74 -0.90 8.04 -6.37
C VAL A 74 -0.27 7.04 -7.34
N GLY A 75 -1.11 6.17 -7.95
CA GLY A 75 -0.72 5.26 -9.03
C GLY A 75 0.04 5.91 -10.20
N ARG A 76 -0.27 7.19 -10.48
CA ARG A 76 0.26 7.96 -11.62
C ARG A 76 1.69 8.45 -11.41
N ILE A 77 2.11 8.65 -10.15
CA ILE A 77 3.49 9.05 -9.80
C ILE A 77 4.43 7.94 -10.26
N SER A 78 5.31 8.22 -11.21
CA SER A 78 6.12 7.22 -11.91
C SER A 78 7.61 7.50 -11.89
N THR A 79 7.99 8.76 -11.76
CA THR A 79 9.36 9.28 -11.78
C THR A 79 9.58 10.26 -10.63
N LEU A 80 10.82 10.73 -10.48
CA LEU A 80 11.14 11.76 -9.49
C LEU A 80 10.59 13.14 -9.89
N ASP A 81 10.39 13.38 -11.19
CA ASP A 81 9.80 14.62 -11.72
C ASP A 81 8.31 14.77 -11.36
N ASP A 82 7.66 13.67 -10.95
CA ASP A 82 6.29 13.67 -10.45
C ASP A 82 6.20 14.06 -8.96
N LEU A 83 7.33 14.24 -8.28
CA LEU A 83 7.39 14.66 -6.88
C LEU A 83 7.44 16.19 -6.78
N PRO A 84 6.85 16.77 -5.72
CA PRO A 84 6.94 18.20 -5.48
C PRO A 84 8.35 18.56 -4.96
N PRO A 85 8.67 19.86 -4.86
CA PRO A 85 9.78 20.34 -4.05
C PRO A 85 9.74 19.78 -2.61
N ILE A 86 10.92 19.63 -1.98
CA ILE A 86 11.04 18.94 -0.69
C ILE A 86 10.27 19.61 0.44
N GLU A 87 10.11 20.94 0.38
CA GLU A 87 9.37 21.78 1.30
C GLU A 87 7.85 21.58 1.22
N GLU A 88 7.35 21.07 0.09
CA GLU A 88 5.93 20.79 -0.15
C GLU A 88 5.58 19.31 0.08
N MET A 89 6.58 18.45 0.35
CA MET A 89 6.39 17.00 0.46
C MET A 89 5.37 16.59 1.54
N ASP A 90 5.37 17.27 2.69
CA ASP A 90 4.40 17.01 3.77
C ASP A 90 2.96 17.22 3.29
N ALA A 91 2.70 18.35 2.64
CA ALA A 91 1.37 18.71 2.14
C ALA A 91 0.93 17.81 0.98
N PHE A 92 1.88 17.45 0.10
CA PHE A 92 1.64 16.52 -0.99
C PHE A 92 1.23 15.14 -0.49
N LEU A 93 1.95 14.59 0.49
CA LEU A 93 1.63 13.31 1.09
C LEU A 93 0.30 13.35 1.86
N ASP A 94 0.06 14.40 2.67
CA ASP A 94 -1.22 14.62 3.35
C ASP A 94 -2.41 14.63 2.36
N GLY A 95 -2.26 15.33 1.23
CA GLY A 95 -3.27 15.36 0.17
C GLY A 95 -3.63 13.97 -0.36
N TYR A 96 -2.64 13.10 -0.59
CA TYR A 96 -2.90 11.71 -0.99
C TYR A 96 -3.54 10.89 0.13
N PHE A 97 -3.11 11.06 1.38
CA PHE A 97 -3.70 10.32 2.50
C PHE A 97 -5.18 10.68 2.68
N GLN A 98 -5.51 11.97 2.68
CA GLN A 98 -6.88 12.45 2.76
C GLN A 98 -7.72 11.97 1.57
N THR A 99 -7.16 11.98 0.36
CA THR A 99 -7.84 11.46 -0.83
C THR A 99 -8.14 9.97 -0.70
N VAL A 100 -7.19 9.16 -0.22
CA VAL A 100 -7.39 7.73 0.04
C VAL A 100 -8.48 7.52 1.09
N VAL A 101 -8.45 8.26 2.20
CA VAL A 101 -9.49 8.19 3.24
C VAL A 101 -10.86 8.53 2.65
N LYS A 102 -10.97 9.62 1.88
CA LYS A 102 -12.21 10.07 1.25
C LYS A 102 -12.79 9.03 0.29
N ILE A 103 -11.96 8.42 -0.56
CA ILE A 103 -12.41 7.37 -1.48
C ILE A 103 -12.91 6.15 -0.69
N ALA A 104 -12.18 5.75 0.34
CA ALA A 104 -12.55 4.61 1.18
C ALA A 104 -13.89 4.80 1.90
N THR A 105 -14.23 6.02 2.35
CA THR A 105 -15.54 6.33 2.95
C THR A 105 -16.71 6.03 2.01
N GLY A 106 -16.51 6.13 0.69
CA GLY A 106 -17.52 5.75 -0.31
C GLY A 106 -17.58 4.26 -0.64
N MET A 107 -16.80 3.42 0.05
CA MET A 107 -16.70 1.98 -0.21
C MET A 107 -17.38 1.15 0.87
N THR A 108 -17.80 -0.06 0.48
CA THR A 108 -18.35 -1.06 1.38
C THR A 108 -17.65 -2.40 1.19
N TYR A 109 -17.80 -3.29 2.15
CA TYR A 109 -17.38 -4.68 2.03
C TYR A 109 -18.43 -5.63 2.60
N THR A 110 -18.50 -6.84 2.06
CA THR A 110 -19.36 -7.89 2.62
C THR A 110 -18.61 -8.68 3.68
N ARG A 111 -19.02 -8.55 4.93
CA ARG A 111 -18.60 -9.47 6.00
C ARG A 111 -19.42 -10.75 5.87
N ARG A 112 -18.75 -11.90 5.91
CA ARG A 112 -19.42 -13.21 5.94
C ARG A 112 -18.95 -13.97 7.18
N TRP A 113 -19.88 -14.58 7.89
CA TRP A 113 -19.58 -15.40 9.07
C TRP A 113 -20.59 -16.53 9.22
N GLU A 114 -20.23 -17.53 10.00
CA GLU A 114 -21.14 -18.59 10.42
C GLU A 114 -21.63 -18.29 11.84
N ASP A 115 -22.94 -18.33 12.03
CA ASP A 115 -23.55 -18.21 13.35
C ASP A 115 -23.14 -19.40 14.22
N LYS A 116 -22.57 -19.12 15.40
CA LYS A 116 -21.99 -20.18 16.24
C LYS A 116 -23.03 -21.15 16.80
N GLN A 117 -24.27 -20.70 17.01
CA GLN A 117 -25.34 -21.49 17.62
C GLN A 117 -26.16 -22.22 16.56
N THR A 118 -26.60 -21.50 15.53
CA THR A 118 -27.52 -22.01 14.51
C THR A 118 -26.80 -22.62 13.30
N LYS A 119 -25.48 -22.44 13.19
CA LYS A 119 -24.67 -22.81 12.00
C LYS A 119 -25.13 -22.15 10.69
N ALA A 120 -26.02 -21.16 10.78
CA ALA A 120 -26.49 -20.41 9.63
C ALA A 120 -25.36 -19.52 9.08
N LYS A 121 -25.17 -19.54 7.76
CA LYS A 121 -24.26 -18.62 7.08
C LYS A 121 -24.93 -17.24 7.00
N ARG A 122 -24.27 -16.24 7.56
CA ARG A 122 -24.72 -14.85 7.59
C ARG A 122 -23.79 -13.98 6.75
N SER A 123 -24.35 -12.90 6.22
CA SER A 123 -23.58 -11.86 5.56
C SER A 123 -24.18 -10.49 5.81
N GLU A 124 -23.32 -9.50 5.89
CA GLU A 124 -23.68 -8.11 6.10
C GLU A 124 -22.80 -7.21 5.23
N VAL A 125 -23.37 -6.14 4.70
CA VAL A 125 -22.62 -5.11 3.97
C VAL A 125 -22.30 -4.00 4.96
N LEU A 126 -21.01 -3.74 5.16
CA LEU A 126 -20.51 -2.75 6.10
C LEU A 126 -19.71 -1.67 5.36
N PRO A 127 -19.70 -0.42 5.85
CA PRO A 127 -18.82 0.62 5.32
C PRO A 127 -17.35 0.24 5.53
N LEU A 128 -16.49 0.64 4.60
CA LEU A 128 -15.05 0.49 4.75
C LEU A 128 -14.49 1.67 5.55
N GLU A 129 -13.98 1.39 6.75
CA GLU A 129 -13.26 2.38 7.54
C GLU A 129 -11.77 2.38 7.18
N CYS A 130 -11.27 3.48 6.62
CA CYS A 130 -9.85 3.69 6.39
C CYS A 130 -9.38 4.88 7.21
N SER A 131 -8.54 4.63 8.21
CA SER A 131 -7.91 5.69 9.00
C SER A 131 -6.81 6.39 8.21
N TYR A 132 -6.42 7.57 8.69
CA TYR A 132 -5.26 8.28 8.16
C TYR A 132 -3.99 7.41 8.23
N GLY A 133 -3.82 6.67 9.32
CA GLY A 133 -2.73 5.73 9.50
C GLY A 133 -2.72 4.55 8.51
N ARG A 134 -3.88 4.08 8.03
CA ARG A 134 -3.94 3.10 6.93
C ARG A 134 -3.61 3.72 5.59
N ALA A 135 -4.10 4.94 5.34
CA ALA A 135 -3.82 5.68 4.12
C ALA A 135 -2.32 5.98 3.97
N GLN A 136 -1.64 6.46 5.03
CA GLN A 136 -0.20 6.68 4.98
C GLN A 136 0.58 5.39 4.74
N LYS A 137 0.17 4.25 5.32
CA LYS A 137 0.87 2.98 5.10
C LYS A 137 0.77 2.55 3.64
N LEU A 138 -0.42 2.67 3.04
CA LEU A 138 -0.64 2.34 1.64
C LEU A 138 0.22 3.21 0.72
N VAL A 139 0.14 4.54 0.87
CA VAL A 139 0.82 5.50 0.01
C VAL A 139 2.34 5.45 0.19
N ASN A 140 2.84 5.47 1.44
CA ASN A 140 4.28 5.50 1.70
C ASN A 140 4.96 4.19 1.25
N VAL A 141 4.32 3.02 1.42
CA VAL A 141 4.87 1.76 0.88
C VAL A 141 4.87 1.78 -0.65
N TYR A 142 3.80 2.27 -1.28
CA TYR A 142 3.72 2.37 -2.74
C TYR A 142 4.86 3.24 -3.29
N LEU A 143 5.01 4.46 -2.79
CA LEU A 143 6.04 5.40 -3.23
C LEU A 143 7.45 4.88 -2.95
N LYS A 144 7.69 4.28 -1.78
CA LYS A 144 8.99 3.69 -1.45
C LYS A 144 9.35 2.56 -2.41
N SER A 145 8.45 1.61 -2.64
CA SER A 145 8.69 0.49 -3.55
C SER A 145 8.86 0.94 -5.00
N LYS A 146 8.17 2.02 -5.41
CA LYS A 146 8.19 2.51 -6.80
C LYS A 146 9.34 3.46 -7.11
N LEU A 147 9.80 4.26 -6.14
CA LEU A 147 10.77 5.34 -6.36
C LEU A 147 12.08 5.13 -5.59
N VAL A 148 12.03 4.79 -4.30
CA VAL A 148 13.25 4.66 -3.47
C VAL A 148 14.02 3.40 -3.85
N CYS A 149 13.33 2.26 -3.98
CA CYS A 149 13.98 0.99 -4.29
C CYS A 149 14.49 0.87 -5.74
N THR A 150 14.14 1.81 -6.62
CA THR A 150 14.49 1.76 -8.05
C THR A 150 15.45 2.84 -8.50
N ASN A 151 15.67 3.89 -7.70
CA ASN A 151 16.51 5.04 -8.07
C ASN A 151 17.72 5.13 -7.13
N SER A 152 18.90 4.82 -7.65
CA SER A 152 20.17 4.88 -6.91
C SER A 152 20.89 6.23 -7.02
N GLY A 153 20.45 7.14 -7.89
CA GLY A 153 21.21 8.33 -8.31
C GLY A 153 20.80 9.67 -7.69
N ASP A 154 19.50 9.94 -7.52
CA ASP A 154 19.02 11.21 -6.94
C ASP A 154 18.38 10.95 -5.57
N GLN A 155 19.16 11.23 -4.53
CA GLN A 155 18.72 11.09 -3.14
C GLN A 155 17.97 12.33 -2.63
N VAL A 156 18.03 13.47 -3.31
CA VAL A 156 17.53 14.74 -2.76
C VAL A 156 16.01 14.77 -2.82
N SER A 157 15.43 14.51 -3.99
CA SER A 157 13.97 14.55 -4.21
C SER A 157 13.23 13.49 -3.38
N ILE A 158 13.86 12.33 -3.15
CA ILE A 158 13.29 11.26 -2.34
C ILE A 158 13.61 11.36 -0.85
N ALA A 159 14.52 12.25 -0.43
CA ALA A 159 14.92 12.36 0.98
C ALA A 159 13.76 12.78 1.88
N ALA A 160 12.82 13.56 1.36
CA ALA A 160 11.66 14.02 2.10
C ALA A 160 10.52 12.98 2.14
N LEU A 161 10.59 11.88 1.38
CA LEU A 161 9.55 10.85 1.45
C LEU A 161 9.47 10.23 2.84
N HIS A 162 8.25 10.18 3.38
CA HIS A 162 8.02 9.65 4.71
C HIS A 162 8.23 8.12 4.75
N PRO A 163 8.79 7.58 5.84
CA PRO A 163 8.77 6.14 6.07
C PRO A 163 7.31 5.68 6.29
N PRO A 164 6.96 4.46 5.86
CA PRO A 164 5.66 3.90 6.16
C PRO A 164 5.59 3.50 7.64
N LEU A 165 4.91 4.31 8.48
CA LEU A 165 4.79 4.03 9.91
C LEU A 165 4.00 2.74 10.16
N ASP A 166 4.59 1.80 10.89
CA ASP A 166 3.91 0.60 11.40
C ASP A 166 4.35 0.25 12.81
N ARG A 167 3.74 -0.80 13.36
CA ARG A 167 4.04 -1.29 14.71
C ARG A 167 5.52 -1.61 14.91
N GLN A 168 6.20 -2.18 13.91
CA GLN A 168 7.60 -2.58 14.07
C GLN A 168 8.51 -1.36 14.11
N LEU A 169 8.28 -0.37 13.25
CA LEU A 169 9.05 0.88 13.28
C LEU A 169 8.77 1.69 14.55
N ILE A 170 7.50 1.81 14.98
CA ILE A 170 7.13 2.51 16.22
C ILE A 170 7.82 1.85 17.43
N GLU A 171 7.81 0.53 17.53
CA GLU A 171 8.49 -0.18 18.62
C GLU A 171 10.02 -0.07 18.52
N ALA A 172 10.58 -0.04 17.32
CA ALA A 172 12.01 0.18 17.13
C ALA A 172 12.43 1.59 17.59
N ILE A 173 11.65 2.62 17.25
CA ILE A 173 11.87 4.00 17.74
C ILE A 173 11.76 4.04 19.27
N ARG A 174 10.75 3.39 19.85
CA ARG A 174 10.59 3.27 21.31
C ARG A 174 11.85 2.70 21.98
N ARG A 175 12.36 1.58 21.46
CA ARG A 175 13.57 0.92 21.97
C ARG A 175 14.83 1.76 21.77
N TYR A 176 14.90 2.52 20.67
CA TYR A 176 16.02 3.41 20.39
C TYR A 176 16.06 4.59 21.36
N LEU A 177 14.91 5.24 21.59
CA LEU A 177 14.80 6.41 22.46
C LEU A 177 14.84 6.08 23.96
N SER A 178 14.63 4.81 24.36
CA SER A 178 14.71 4.38 25.76
C SER A 178 16.15 4.18 26.28
N ARG A 179 17.15 4.35 25.42
CA ARG A 179 18.58 4.14 25.72
C ARG A 179 19.36 5.46 25.65
N ALA A 180 20.53 5.51 26.29
CA ALA A 180 21.44 6.63 26.13
C ALA A 180 21.89 6.77 24.65
N PRO A 181 22.10 7.99 24.14
CA PRO A 181 22.01 9.28 24.86
C PRO A 181 20.59 9.88 24.92
N TYR A 182 19.57 9.21 24.38
CA TYR A 182 18.23 9.79 24.21
C TYR A 182 17.31 9.62 25.43
N LYS A 183 17.64 8.69 26.33
CA LYS A 183 16.87 8.52 27.57
C LYS A 183 16.85 9.81 28.40
N GLY A 184 15.67 10.28 28.75
CA GLY A 184 15.42 11.51 29.49
C GLY A 184 15.53 12.79 28.65
N THR A 185 15.66 12.69 27.32
CA THR A 185 15.76 13.86 26.45
C THR A 185 14.40 14.32 25.93
N LYS A 186 14.35 15.56 25.45
CA LYS A 186 13.14 16.16 24.85
C LYS A 186 12.55 15.32 23.70
N ILE A 187 13.40 14.69 22.88
CA ILE A 187 12.92 13.85 21.77
C ILE A 187 12.23 12.57 22.27
N GLN A 188 12.66 12.02 23.41
CA GLN A 188 11.96 10.89 24.03
C GLN A 188 10.60 11.33 24.59
N GLU A 189 10.54 12.49 25.27
CA GLU A 189 9.29 13.07 25.75
C GLU A 189 8.30 13.33 24.61
N ASP A 190 8.76 13.94 23.52
CA ASP A 190 7.93 14.21 22.34
C ASP A 190 7.38 12.91 21.73
N PHE A 191 8.16 11.83 21.76
CA PHE A 191 7.68 10.51 21.33
C PHE A 191 6.65 9.90 22.28
N ILE A 192 6.81 10.07 23.59
CA ILE A 192 5.79 9.67 24.57
C ILE A 192 4.49 10.45 24.35
N THR A 193 4.57 11.75 24.07
CA THR A 193 3.41 12.57 23.69
C THR A 193 2.78 12.07 22.39
N ALA A 194 3.57 11.73 21.37
CA ALA A 194 3.06 11.17 20.12
C ALA A 194 2.32 9.84 20.35
N LEU A 195 2.86 8.94 21.18
CA LEU A 195 2.22 7.68 21.55
C LEU A 195 0.89 7.89 22.28
N ALA A 196 0.77 8.96 23.08
CA ALA A 196 -0.49 9.31 23.74
C ALA A 196 -1.58 9.78 22.76
N LEU A 197 -1.20 10.33 21.61
CA LEU A 197 -2.13 10.65 20.52
C LEU A 197 -2.53 9.42 19.71
N GLY A 198 -1.65 8.42 19.63
CA GLY A 198 -1.96 7.11 19.07
C GLY A 198 -0.78 6.16 19.11
N ASP A 199 -0.96 4.94 19.59
CA ASP A 199 0.09 3.92 19.64
C ASP A 199 -0.05 2.83 18.55
N SER A 200 -1.19 2.83 17.84
CA SER A 200 -1.50 1.91 16.76
C SER A 200 -1.68 2.63 15.43
N TRP A 201 -0.75 2.40 14.51
CA TRP A 201 -0.77 2.98 13.16
C TRP A 201 -2.06 2.69 12.37
N THR A 202 -2.82 1.63 12.70
CA THR A 202 -4.09 1.36 11.99
C THR A 202 -5.20 2.33 12.39
N ASN A 203 -5.02 3.10 13.46
CA ASN A 203 -6.03 3.98 14.03
C ASN A 203 -5.59 5.44 14.09
N PHE A 204 -4.42 5.79 13.54
CA PHE A 204 -3.96 7.17 13.54
C PHE A 204 -4.95 8.08 12.81
N ASP A 205 -5.21 9.22 13.42
CA ASP A 205 -5.66 10.42 12.73
C ASP A 205 -4.45 11.24 12.25
N LYS A 206 -4.72 12.41 11.69
CA LYS A 206 -3.65 13.31 11.20
C LYS A 206 -2.75 13.79 12.33
N ALA A 207 -3.31 14.13 13.49
CA ALA A 207 -2.54 14.68 14.62
C ALA A 207 -1.55 13.65 15.18
N ALA A 208 -2.01 12.41 15.37
CA ALA A 208 -1.15 11.30 15.77
C ALA A 208 -0.05 11.06 14.74
N TYR A 209 -0.39 11.00 13.44
CA TYR A 209 0.61 10.82 12.39
C TYR A 209 1.67 11.92 12.37
N ASP A 210 1.26 13.18 12.38
CA ASP A 210 2.15 14.35 12.33
C ASP A 210 3.10 14.37 13.54
N ALA A 211 2.60 14.02 14.73
CA ALA A 211 3.42 13.91 15.94
C ALA A 211 4.51 12.84 15.81
N HIS A 212 4.20 11.67 15.22
CA HIS A 212 5.19 10.63 14.96
C HIS A 212 6.22 11.04 13.90
N ILE A 213 5.77 11.66 12.81
CA ILE A 213 6.67 12.15 11.75
C ILE A 213 7.59 13.24 12.29
N LYS A 214 7.11 14.12 13.17
CA LYS A 214 7.97 15.13 13.82
C LYS A 214 9.12 14.48 14.59
N VAL A 215 8.87 13.39 15.31
CA VAL A 215 9.93 12.63 16.00
C VAL A 215 10.89 12.00 15.00
N VAL A 216 10.39 11.39 13.92
CA VAL A 216 11.24 10.85 12.84
C VAL A 216 12.15 11.91 12.26
N LYS A 217 11.62 13.10 11.95
CA LYS A 217 12.38 14.26 11.45
C LYS A 217 13.47 14.67 12.44
N ALA A 218 13.15 14.72 13.74
CA ALA A 218 14.12 15.05 14.77
C ALA A 218 15.25 14.01 14.91
N ILE A 219 14.96 12.71 14.74
CA ILE A 219 16.00 11.66 14.74
C ILE A 219 16.90 11.78 13.50
N GLN A 220 16.31 12.04 12.34
CA GLN A 220 17.04 12.04 11.07
C GLN A 220 17.81 13.34 10.80
N GLY A 221 17.34 14.48 11.29
CA GLY A 221 17.95 15.77 11.02
C GLY A 221 18.01 16.03 9.52
N ARG A 222 19.23 16.07 8.95
CA ARG A 222 19.47 16.27 7.50
C ARG A 222 19.49 14.98 6.67
N ARG A 223 19.35 13.82 7.31
CA ARG A 223 19.33 12.51 6.62
C ARG A 223 17.96 12.28 5.97
N PRO A 224 17.87 11.45 4.92
CA PRO A 224 16.60 11.04 4.33
C PRO A 224 15.62 10.48 5.36
N LEU A 225 14.36 10.92 5.34
CA LEU A 225 13.35 10.52 6.33
C LEU A 225 13.05 9.02 6.30
N TRP A 226 12.90 8.44 5.10
CA TRP A 226 12.77 6.99 4.91
C TRP A 226 13.94 6.20 5.50
N GLY A 227 15.10 6.83 5.65
CA GLY A 227 16.29 6.21 6.22
C GLY A 227 16.08 5.68 7.63
N ILE A 228 15.12 6.19 8.40
CA ILE A 228 14.87 5.80 9.80
C ILE A 228 14.59 4.30 9.94
N GLU A 229 14.17 3.66 8.85
CA GLU A 229 13.98 2.23 8.75
C GLU A 229 15.28 1.43 8.92
N TRP A 230 16.45 2.05 9.08
CA TRP A 230 17.65 1.38 9.62
C TRP A 230 17.41 0.79 11.03
N LEU A 231 16.43 1.32 11.77
CA LEU A 231 15.96 0.77 13.04
C LEU A 231 15.08 -0.48 12.86
N TRP A 232 14.54 -0.69 11.66
CA TRP A 232 13.67 -1.81 11.37
C TRP A 232 14.50 -3.09 11.23
N LYS A 233 14.11 -4.12 11.99
CA LYS A 233 14.75 -5.43 11.95
C LYS A 233 13.74 -6.47 11.44
N PRO A 234 13.95 -7.06 10.25
CA PRO A 234 12.97 -7.95 9.63
C PRO A 234 12.65 -9.23 10.42
N THR A 235 13.53 -9.66 11.33
CA THR A 235 13.48 -10.97 11.99
C THR A 235 13.64 -10.92 13.52
N GLU A 236 13.57 -9.75 14.14
CA GLU A 236 13.61 -9.63 15.62
C GLU A 236 12.22 -9.45 16.24
#